data_AF-A0AA41UB24-F1
#
_entry.id   AF-A0AA41UB24-F1
#
_cell.length_a   1.000
_cell.length_b   1.000
_cell.length_c   1.000
_cell.angle_alpha   90.00
_cell.angle_beta   90.00
_cell.angle_gamma   90.00
#
_symmetry.space_group_name_H-M   'P 1'
#
loop_
_entity.id
_entity.type
_entity.pdbx_description
1 polymer ?
#
loop_
_entity_poly.entity_id
_entity_poly.type
_entity_poly.pdbx_seq_one_letter_code
_entity_poly.pdbx_strand_id
1 'polypeptide(L)'
;MRDLLRLALVAILAFAVVGTAMVYSRGGDLGESVVALADQARTAVTNVAGGNNPPVDATVTGSTDVAATELKVLRPLQRSWIGLAGFPDETQIRFAVPPGVSFTSGELNLAFQSELAEHGDGRMTIAVNGRDREQVVLNSGKASHAVKITLDASDLLGEEVNVTLIGRGNTNSGQICPTDAANSGSAVTLLPESALSLVTYDKIDDPETALIAAAGPMNLVPGLSAADAAAALWADQQLARAGIASTLDGADQTGTRVLVANVGAAPVSRLSDTSFQLTGQPGVERLIALRAAEQQAPALATHWPVDAATLGSETIVKNFRGSKRWTIDYKLADLPGGLMPGRLNLAIKMSELAEDRDWVLRITLNNNLLDSRRIDGKAKSIDLPIDLPADQQGLANRIQIELVDTSPNESICRAGPDAQAQLLPTTTLTPGVQPSEGWGPMVRELANAAAVGLVVEGKLNAAESSRASAMLAQFLPAAARMAFGDDKAAVSLTVVTESTLTDALRKVSLLTPDSAAKAGAGKLLILSAQAGSFDPIAIHDLDRTDLSNLIAGMKRSDVAFLVQRH
;
A
#
# COMPACT_ATOMS: atom_id res chain seq x y z
N MET A 1 53.90 -53.60 -1.87
CA MET A 1 52.94 -52.85 -1.03
C MET A 1 53.59 -51.94 0.01
N ARG A 2 54.65 -52.38 0.73
CA ARG A 2 55.29 -51.58 1.79
C ARG A 2 55.98 -50.29 1.29
N ASP A 3 56.57 -50.32 0.09
CA ASP A 3 57.25 -49.14 -0.48
C ASP A 3 56.29 -48.11 -1.08
N LEU A 4 55.15 -48.55 -1.63
CA LEU A 4 54.07 -47.68 -2.09
C LEU A 4 53.44 -46.91 -0.92
N LEU A 5 53.31 -47.57 0.22
CA LEU A 5 52.76 -46.95 1.43
C LEU A 5 53.73 -45.93 2.03
N ARG A 6 55.05 -46.18 1.96
CA ARG A 6 56.08 -45.21 2.35
C ARG A 6 56.11 -44.00 1.41
N LEU A 7 55.96 -44.20 0.11
CA LEU A 7 55.91 -43.12 -0.88
C LEU A 7 54.66 -42.24 -0.71
N ALA A 8 53.50 -42.85 -0.45
CA ALA A 8 52.28 -42.12 -0.14
C ALA A 8 52.41 -41.30 1.16
N LEU A 9 53.05 -41.87 2.19
CA LEU A 9 53.24 -41.19 3.48
C LEU A 9 54.21 -40.00 3.36
N VAL A 10 55.28 -40.13 2.56
CA VAL A 10 56.20 -39.02 2.27
C VAL A 10 55.52 -37.93 1.43
N ALA A 11 54.67 -38.31 0.46
CA ALA A 11 53.92 -37.34 -0.35
C ALA A 11 52.91 -36.55 0.49
N ILE A 12 52.19 -37.22 1.41
CA ILE A 12 51.26 -36.56 2.35
C ILE A 12 52.01 -35.63 3.29
N LEU A 13 53.17 -36.07 3.81
CA LEU A 13 53.97 -35.25 4.72
C LEU A 13 54.56 -34.01 4.01
N ALA A 14 54.99 -34.16 2.75
CA ALA A 14 55.46 -33.03 1.94
C ALA A 14 54.33 -32.02 1.65
N PHE A 15 53.13 -32.50 1.33
CA PHE A 15 51.96 -31.64 1.14
C PHE A 15 51.53 -30.92 2.42
N ALA A 16 51.60 -31.59 3.56
CA ALA A 16 51.29 -30.99 4.86
C ALA A 16 52.28 -29.87 5.20
N VAL A 17 53.58 -30.11 5.01
CA VAL A 17 54.63 -29.11 5.30
C VAL A 17 54.50 -27.88 4.38
N VAL A 18 54.27 -28.08 3.08
CA VAL A 18 54.07 -26.98 2.12
C VAL A 18 52.77 -26.22 2.40
N GLY A 19 51.69 -26.93 2.76
CA GLY A 19 50.42 -26.33 3.16
C GLY A 19 50.55 -25.45 4.40
N THR A 20 51.24 -25.93 5.44
CA THR A 20 51.49 -25.13 6.65
C THR A 20 52.39 -23.92 6.39
N ALA A 21 53.38 -24.02 5.49
CA ALA A 21 54.23 -22.89 5.13
C ALA A 21 53.46 -21.80 4.34
N MET A 22 52.52 -22.19 3.47
CA MET A 22 51.65 -21.25 2.75
C MET A 22 50.66 -20.53 3.68
N VAL A 23 50.12 -21.23 4.68
CA VAL A 23 49.21 -20.63 5.67
C VAL A 23 49.97 -19.69 6.61
N TYR A 24 51.20 -20.01 6.99
CA TYR A 24 52.03 -19.12 7.81
C TYR A 24 52.41 -17.80 7.11
N SER A 25 52.51 -17.79 5.77
CA SER A 25 52.86 -16.58 5.00
C SER A 25 51.69 -15.63 4.74
N ARG A 26 50.45 -16.04 5.04
CA ARG A 26 49.23 -15.24 4.89
C ARG A 26 48.51 -15.26 6.23
N GLY A 27 48.82 -14.31 7.11
CA GLY A 27 48.39 -14.27 8.52
C GLY A 27 46.88 -14.37 8.75
N GLY A 28 46.32 -15.57 8.58
CA GLY A 28 44.95 -15.95 8.83
C GLY A 28 44.87 -16.95 9.98
N ASP A 29 43.78 -16.89 10.72
CA ASP A 29 43.55 -17.55 11.99
C ASP A 29 43.64 -19.09 11.89
N LEU A 30 44.51 -19.69 12.70
CA LEU A 30 44.78 -21.15 12.72
C LEU A 30 43.62 -21.99 13.27
N GLY A 31 42.62 -21.36 13.91
CA GLY A 31 41.52 -22.05 14.60
C GLY A 31 40.53 -22.75 13.67
N GLU A 32 40.13 -22.12 12.58
CA GLU A 32 39.09 -22.66 11.68
C GLU A 32 39.60 -23.80 10.79
N SER A 33 40.88 -23.78 10.43
CA SER A 33 41.48 -24.81 9.57
C SER A 33 41.68 -26.14 10.30
N VAL A 34 41.97 -26.10 11.61
CA VAL A 34 42.17 -27.30 12.45
C VAL A 34 40.84 -28.01 12.72
N VAL A 35 39.73 -27.28 12.82
CA VAL A 35 38.39 -27.85 13.00
C VAL A 35 37.93 -28.58 11.72
N ALA A 36 38.17 -28.00 10.54
CA ALA A 36 37.82 -28.63 9.26
C ALA A 36 38.63 -29.91 8.97
N LEU A 37 39.92 -29.94 9.37
CA LEU A 37 40.77 -31.13 9.26
C LEU A 37 40.42 -32.22 10.28
N ALA A 38 39.96 -31.85 11.48
CA ALA A 38 39.49 -32.80 12.49
C ALA A 38 38.18 -33.49 12.08
N ASP A 39 37.27 -32.78 11.40
CA ASP A 39 36.01 -33.35 10.91
C ASP A 39 36.22 -34.28 9.70
N GLN A 40 37.15 -33.94 8.80
CA GLN A 40 37.55 -34.85 7.71
C GLN A 40 38.27 -36.10 8.22
N ALA A 41 39.08 -36.00 9.28
CA ALA A 41 39.70 -37.15 9.91
C ALA A 41 38.67 -38.05 10.63
N ARG A 42 37.62 -37.46 11.23
CA ARG A 42 36.51 -38.23 11.83
C ARG A 42 35.69 -38.99 10.80
N THR A 43 35.40 -38.39 9.65
CA THR A 43 34.65 -39.07 8.56
C THR A 43 35.46 -40.19 7.90
N ALA A 44 36.79 -40.07 7.85
CA ALA A 44 37.66 -41.14 7.33
C ALA A 44 37.79 -42.32 8.32
N VAL A 45 37.72 -42.07 9.63
CA VAL A 45 37.82 -43.13 10.66
C VAL A 45 36.49 -43.89 10.82
N THR A 46 35.33 -43.26 10.58
CA THR A 46 34.03 -43.96 10.59
C THR A 46 33.84 -44.93 9.42
N ASN A 47 34.56 -44.76 8.31
CA ASN A 47 34.44 -45.63 7.13
C ASN A 47 35.31 -46.91 7.19
N VAL A 48 36.10 -47.11 8.25
CA VAL A 48 37.00 -48.28 8.40
C VAL A 48 36.54 -49.25 9.51
N ALA A 49 35.55 -48.88 10.33
CA ALA A 49 34.99 -49.76 11.35
C ALA A 49 33.65 -50.37 10.89
N GLY A 50 33.73 -51.52 10.22
CA GLY A 50 32.55 -52.30 9.81
C GLY A 50 31.85 -53.00 10.99
N GLY A 51 30.51 -53.04 10.94
CA GLY A 51 29.69 -53.79 11.90
C GLY A 51 28.20 -53.84 11.54
N ASN A 52 27.83 -54.81 10.71
CA ASN A 52 26.53 -55.50 10.54
C ASN A 52 25.21 -54.71 10.72
N ASN A 53 24.56 -54.38 9.60
CA ASN A 53 23.09 -54.34 9.49
C ASN A 53 22.65 -54.71 8.04
N PRO A 54 21.45 -55.29 7.85
CA PRO A 54 21.05 -55.99 6.62
C PRO A 54 20.80 -55.04 5.44
N PRO A 55 20.76 -55.54 4.18
CA PRO A 55 20.76 -54.69 3.00
C PRO A 55 19.45 -53.90 2.93
N VAL A 56 19.53 -52.58 3.04
CA VAL A 56 18.42 -51.67 2.75
C VAL A 56 18.38 -51.47 1.23
N ASP A 57 17.22 -51.76 0.69
CA ASP A 57 16.85 -51.63 -0.72
C ASP A 57 17.21 -50.23 -1.25
N ALA A 58 18.13 -50.19 -2.23
CA ALA A 58 18.66 -48.95 -2.81
C ALA A 58 17.75 -48.40 -3.93
N THR A 59 16.45 -48.30 -3.66
CA THR A 59 15.44 -47.78 -4.60
C THR A 59 14.56 -46.72 -3.98
N VAL A 60 15.16 -45.80 -3.23
CA VAL A 60 14.60 -44.45 -3.03
C VAL A 60 15.73 -43.43 -3.14
N THR A 61 16.26 -43.22 -4.35
CA THR A 61 16.71 -41.88 -4.73
C THR A 61 15.47 -41.07 -5.02
N GLY A 62 14.77 -40.67 -3.95
CA GLY A 62 13.82 -39.57 -4.04
C GLY A 62 14.63 -38.33 -4.38
N SER A 63 14.54 -37.88 -5.63
CA SER A 63 14.92 -36.51 -5.99
C SER A 63 14.21 -35.59 -5.00
N THR A 64 14.99 -34.84 -4.22
CA THR A 64 14.51 -33.71 -3.42
C THR A 64 14.45 -32.45 -4.29
N ASP A 65 14.19 -32.56 -5.59
CA ASP A 65 13.86 -31.41 -6.43
C ASP A 65 12.40 -31.03 -6.15
N VAL A 66 12.16 -30.47 -4.96
CA VAL A 66 10.96 -29.67 -4.77
C VAL A 66 11.18 -28.41 -5.61
N ALA A 67 10.50 -28.36 -6.77
CA ALA A 67 10.57 -27.22 -7.66
C ALA A 67 10.15 -25.96 -6.88
N ALA A 68 11.08 -25.02 -6.75
CA ALA A 68 10.81 -23.76 -6.07
C ALA A 68 9.87 -22.91 -6.94
N THR A 69 8.88 -22.30 -6.30
CA THR A 69 7.94 -21.38 -6.93
C THR A 69 8.44 -19.95 -6.71
N GLU A 70 8.63 -19.20 -7.79
CA GLU A 70 8.89 -17.76 -7.73
C GLU A 70 7.57 -16.97 -7.74
N LEU A 71 7.43 -16.07 -6.78
CA LEU A 71 6.26 -15.22 -6.56
C LEU A 71 6.68 -13.76 -6.71
N LYS A 72 5.88 -12.96 -7.43
CA LYS A 72 6.19 -11.56 -7.69
C LYS A 72 5.18 -10.62 -7.04
N VAL A 73 5.64 -9.84 -6.07
CA VAL A 73 4.87 -8.76 -5.44
C VAL A 73 5.26 -7.43 -6.09
N LEU A 74 4.30 -6.75 -6.70
CA LEU A 74 4.54 -5.45 -7.35
C LEU A 74 4.77 -4.35 -6.30
N ARG A 75 5.47 -3.28 -6.69
CA ARG A 75 5.66 -2.09 -5.86
C ARG A 75 4.31 -1.50 -5.40
N PRO A 76 4.20 -0.96 -4.17
CA PRO A 76 3.04 -0.18 -3.76
C PRO A 76 2.78 1.04 -4.64
N LEU A 77 1.55 1.55 -4.57
CA LEU A 77 1.09 2.77 -5.25
C LEU A 77 1.48 2.78 -6.74
N GLN A 78 1.11 1.72 -7.46
CA GLN A 78 1.47 1.51 -8.88
C GLN A 78 1.09 2.69 -9.79
N ARG A 79 0.08 3.48 -9.40
CA ARG A 79 -0.43 4.63 -10.16
C ARG A 79 0.03 5.99 -9.63
N SER A 80 0.83 6.00 -8.57
CA SER A 80 1.34 7.24 -7.97
C SER A 80 2.83 7.40 -8.26
N TRP A 81 3.27 8.66 -8.30
CA TRP A 81 4.68 8.97 -8.33
C TRP A 81 5.29 8.65 -6.96
N ILE A 82 6.39 7.90 -6.95
CA ILE A 82 7.22 7.63 -5.78
C ILE A 82 8.66 7.88 -6.19
N GLY A 83 9.41 8.59 -5.35
CA GLY A 83 10.75 8.99 -5.74
C GLY A 83 11.34 10.07 -4.85
N LEU A 84 12.39 10.68 -5.38
CA LEU A 84 13.11 11.80 -4.78
C LEU A 84 12.90 13.02 -5.65
N ALA A 85 12.54 14.15 -5.04
CA ALA A 85 12.31 15.42 -5.73
C ALA A 85 13.36 16.43 -5.25
N GLY A 86 14.49 16.45 -5.94
CA GLY A 86 15.63 17.30 -5.61
C GLY A 86 16.67 16.61 -4.72
N PHE A 87 17.71 17.38 -4.38
CA PHE A 87 18.70 16.98 -3.39
C PHE A 87 18.90 18.04 -2.30
N PRO A 88 19.13 17.63 -1.04
CA PRO A 88 18.93 16.27 -0.53
C PRO A 88 17.44 15.92 -0.44
N ASP A 89 17.11 14.64 -0.62
CA ASP A 89 15.76 14.14 -0.34
C ASP A 89 15.82 12.67 0.08
N GLU A 90 14.78 12.21 0.74
CA GLU A 90 14.63 10.84 1.22
C GLU A 90 13.19 10.38 1.05
N THR A 91 12.96 9.12 0.69
CA THR A 91 11.61 8.51 0.66
C THR A 91 11.64 7.06 1.15
N GLN A 92 10.55 6.61 1.76
CA GLN A 92 10.38 5.23 2.21
C GLN A 92 9.27 4.52 1.41
N ILE A 93 9.53 3.28 1.00
CA ILE A 93 8.61 2.37 0.31
C ILE A 93 8.51 1.09 1.11
N ARG A 94 7.32 0.50 1.20
CA ARG A 94 7.10 -0.76 1.93
C ARG A 94 6.52 -1.81 1.01
N PHE A 95 7.23 -2.91 0.80
CA PHE A 95 6.75 -4.04 0.01
C PHE A 95 6.11 -5.06 0.94
N ALA A 96 4.85 -5.42 0.70
CA ALA A 96 4.16 -6.43 1.49
C ALA A 96 4.77 -7.83 1.27
N VAL A 97 4.89 -8.60 2.36
CA VAL A 97 5.24 -10.02 2.33
C VAL A 97 3.95 -10.82 2.51
N PRO A 98 3.49 -11.60 1.51
CA PRO A 98 2.20 -12.29 1.57
C PRO A 98 2.12 -13.29 2.75
N PRO A 99 1.06 -13.26 3.57
CA PRO A 99 0.96 -14.13 4.73
C PRO A 99 0.48 -15.54 4.33
N GLY A 100 0.95 -16.55 5.07
CA GLY A 100 0.51 -17.95 4.92
C GLY A 100 1.35 -18.78 3.95
N VAL A 101 2.38 -18.19 3.34
CA VAL A 101 3.38 -18.87 2.52
C VAL A 101 4.75 -18.73 3.18
N SER A 102 5.53 -19.80 3.20
CA SER A 102 6.87 -19.78 3.79
C SER A 102 7.92 -19.41 2.73
N PHE A 103 8.57 -18.26 2.89
CA PHE A 103 9.61 -17.82 1.97
C PHE A 103 11.00 -18.17 2.48
N THR A 104 11.86 -18.66 1.57
CA THR A 104 13.24 -19.06 1.90
C THR A 104 14.27 -18.03 1.45
N SER A 105 13.96 -17.30 0.39
CA SER A 105 14.78 -16.19 -0.12
C SER A 105 13.91 -15.23 -0.93
N GLY A 106 14.43 -14.04 -1.18
CA GLY A 106 13.81 -13.09 -2.11
C GLY A 106 14.84 -12.24 -2.86
N GLU A 107 14.35 -11.48 -3.82
CA GLU A 107 15.13 -10.47 -4.54
C GLU A 107 14.27 -9.21 -4.70
N LEU A 108 14.78 -8.09 -4.20
CA LEU A 108 14.20 -6.79 -4.45
C LEU A 108 14.74 -6.25 -5.78
N ASN A 109 13.86 -6.16 -6.77
CA ASN A 109 14.13 -5.62 -8.09
C ASN A 109 13.63 -4.18 -8.16
N LEU A 110 14.54 -3.20 -8.15
CA LEU A 110 14.21 -1.77 -8.24
C LEU A 110 14.58 -1.24 -9.62
N ALA A 111 13.61 -0.69 -10.33
CA ALA A 111 13.82 0.05 -11.57
C ALA A 111 13.47 1.52 -11.34
N PHE A 112 14.36 2.44 -11.68
CA PHE A 112 14.11 3.87 -11.50
C PHE A 112 14.73 4.70 -12.63
N GLN A 113 14.11 5.84 -12.91
CA GLN A 113 14.63 6.87 -13.80
C GLN A 113 15.19 8.03 -12.99
N SER A 114 16.42 8.43 -13.30
CA SER A 114 17.01 9.65 -12.77
C SER A 114 17.05 10.71 -13.86
N GLU A 115 16.59 11.92 -13.55
CA GLU A 115 16.68 13.09 -14.40
C GLU A 115 17.42 14.17 -13.64
N LEU A 116 18.64 14.49 -14.03
CA LEU A 116 19.45 15.55 -13.44
C LEU A 116 19.72 16.63 -14.49
N ALA A 117 19.76 17.90 -14.06
CA ALA A 117 20.13 19.03 -14.91
C ALA A 117 21.54 18.89 -15.52
N GLU A 118 21.85 19.72 -16.52
CA GLU A 118 23.16 19.75 -17.17
C GLU A 118 24.27 19.99 -16.13
N HIS A 119 25.26 19.08 -16.07
CA HIS A 119 26.33 18.99 -15.06
C HIS A 119 25.93 18.59 -13.63
N GLY A 120 24.73 18.07 -13.40
CA GLY A 120 24.40 17.48 -12.10
C GLY A 120 25.10 16.15 -11.83
N ASP A 121 25.51 15.95 -10.58
CA ASP A 121 26.07 14.72 -10.06
C ASP A 121 25.48 14.39 -8.69
N GLY A 122 25.29 13.10 -8.41
CA GLY A 122 24.71 12.68 -7.15
C GLY A 122 24.94 11.22 -6.85
N ARG A 123 24.44 10.81 -5.70
CA ARG A 123 24.43 9.43 -5.24
C ARG A 123 23.10 9.15 -4.55
N MET A 124 22.47 8.06 -4.95
CA MET A 124 21.36 7.47 -4.22
C MET A 124 21.86 6.30 -3.37
N THR A 125 21.52 6.28 -2.09
CA THR A 125 21.71 5.12 -1.21
C THR A 125 20.39 4.40 -1.05
N ILE A 126 20.42 3.07 -1.15
CA ILE A 126 19.24 2.21 -0.97
C ILE A 126 19.48 1.40 0.30
N ALA A 127 18.62 1.60 1.30
CA ALA A 127 18.59 0.83 2.52
C ALA A 127 17.39 -0.13 2.54
N VAL A 128 17.59 -1.34 3.05
CA VAL A 128 16.53 -2.34 3.26
C VAL A 128 16.47 -2.66 4.75
N ASN A 129 15.28 -2.55 5.34
CA ASN A 129 15.03 -2.75 6.77
C ASN A 129 16.00 -1.94 7.65
N GLY A 130 16.30 -0.70 7.23
CA GLY A 130 17.19 0.24 7.92
C GLY A 130 18.68 -0.02 7.75
N ARG A 131 19.09 -0.99 6.92
CA ARG A 131 20.50 -1.27 6.61
C ARG A 131 20.83 -0.86 5.18
N ASP A 132 21.91 -0.10 4.99
CA ASP A 132 22.39 0.25 3.65
C ASP A 132 22.77 -1.01 2.87
N ARG A 133 22.22 -1.18 1.66
CA ARG A 133 22.46 -2.36 0.81
C ARG A 133 23.16 -2.03 -0.50
N GLU A 134 22.83 -0.87 -1.09
CA GLU A 134 23.35 -0.50 -2.41
C GLU A 134 23.55 1.02 -2.52
N GLN A 135 24.46 1.45 -3.39
CA GLN A 135 24.68 2.85 -3.74
C GLN A 135 24.77 3.02 -5.25
N VAL A 136 24.01 3.95 -5.79
CA VAL A 136 23.98 4.25 -7.23
C VAL A 136 24.44 5.67 -7.49
N VAL A 137 25.42 5.83 -8.37
CA VAL A 137 25.88 7.15 -8.84
C VAL A 137 24.88 7.69 -9.87
N LEU A 138 24.43 8.91 -9.67
CA LEU A 138 23.50 9.62 -10.53
C LEU A 138 24.29 10.65 -11.34
N ASN A 139 24.26 10.51 -12.66
CA ASN A 139 24.93 11.42 -13.58
C ASN A 139 23.93 12.38 -14.23
N SER A 140 24.43 13.48 -14.77
CA SER A 140 23.64 14.48 -15.48
C SER A 140 22.82 13.89 -16.63
N GLY A 141 21.68 14.49 -16.91
CA GLY A 141 20.75 14.05 -17.95
C GLY A 141 19.78 12.97 -17.45
N LYS A 142 19.16 12.27 -18.40
CA LYS A 142 18.22 11.18 -18.10
C LYS A 142 18.94 9.83 -18.16
N ALA A 143 18.77 9.01 -17.14
CA ALA A 143 19.28 7.65 -17.09
C ALA A 143 18.26 6.71 -16.45
N SER A 144 18.20 5.48 -16.96
CA SER A 144 17.44 4.39 -16.36
C SER A 144 18.39 3.46 -15.63
N HIS A 145 17.97 3.02 -14.45
CA HIS A 145 18.74 2.14 -13.58
C HIS A 145 17.90 0.94 -13.20
N ALA A 146 18.55 -0.21 -13.06
CA ALA A 146 17.96 -1.43 -12.53
C ALA A 146 18.91 -2.00 -11.48
N VAL A 147 18.40 -2.18 -10.27
CA VAL A 147 19.15 -2.66 -9.11
C VAL A 147 18.49 -3.94 -8.60
N LYS A 148 19.31 -4.94 -8.30
CA LYS A 148 18.88 -6.21 -7.73
C LYS A 148 19.52 -6.38 -6.36
N ILE A 149 18.71 -6.51 -5.32
CA ILE A 149 19.18 -6.70 -3.95
C ILE A 149 18.66 -8.05 -3.47
N THR A 150 19.56 -9.01 -3.27
CA THR A 150 19.22 -10.30 -2.67
C THR A 150 18.76 -10.09 -1.23
N LEU A 151 17.64 -10.71 -0.86
CA LEU A 151 17.07 -10.70 0.47
C LEU A 151 17.25 -12.07 1.12
N ASP A 152 17.66 -12.07 2.38
CA ASP A 152 17.77 -13.30 3.16
C ASP A 152 16.48 -13.56 3.97
N ALA A 153 16.40 -14.71 4.64
CA ALA A 153 15.24 -15.04 5.46
C ALA A 153 15.00 -14.04 6.60
N SER A 154 16.04 -13.37 7.11
CA SER A 154 15.90 -12.37 8.18
C SER A 154 15.24 -11.07 7.68
N ASP A 155 15.47 -10.71 6.42
CA ASP A 155 14.82 -9.59 5.75
C ASP A 155 13.30 -9.83 5.54
N LEU A 156 12.88 -11.11 5.52
CA LEU A 156 11.51 -11.56 5.22
C LEU A 156 10.72 -12.01 6.46
N LEU A 157 11.24 -11.80 7.68
CA LEU A 157 10.55 -12.19 8.92
C LEU A 157 9.32 -11.33 9.24
N GLY A 158 9.30 -10.09 8.74
CA GLY A 158 8.19 -9.17 8.93
C GLY A 158 7.09 -9.35 7.89
N GLU A 159 5.97 -8.66 8.11
CA GLU A 159 4.88 -8.56 7.12
C GLU A 159 5.25 -7.62 5.95
N GLU A 160 6.38 -6.90 6.05
CA GLU A 160 6.84 -5.94 5.07
C GLU A 160 8.38 -5.90 4.95
N VAL A 161 8.85 -5.58 3.74
CA VAL A 161 10.24 -5.19 3.46
C VAL A 161 10.28 -3.67 3.28
N ASN A 162 10.93 -2.99 4.21
CA ASN A 162 11.06 -1.53 4.24
C ASN A 162 12.25 -1.07 3.39
N VAL A 163 12.01 -0.28 2.36
CA VAL A 163 13.03 0.24 1.43
C VAL A 163 13.12 1.75 1.57
N THR A 164 14.29 2.27 1.92
CA THR A 164 14.54 3.71 2.01
C THR A 164 15.47 4.14 0.88
N LEU A 165 15.07 5.15 0.11
CA LEU A 165 15.90 5.79 -0.91
C LEU A 165 16.39 7.13 -0.36
N ILE A 166 17.70 7.36 -0.39
CA ILE A 166 18.32 8.59 0.13
C ILE A 166 19.16 9.21 -0.99
N GLY A 167 18.73 10.38 -1.47
CA GLY A 167 19.42 11.13 -2.52
C GLY A 167 20.30 12.24 -1.95
N ARG A 168 21.55 12.29 -2.39
CA ARG A 168 22.46 13.41 -2.14
C ARG A 168 23.18 13.78 -3.42
N GLY A 169 23.30 15.07 -3.72
CA GLY A 169 23.94 15.50 -4.95
C GLY A 169 23.82 16.99 -5.16
N ASN A 170 24.17 17.39 -6.38
CA ASN A 170 24.19 18.74 -6.86
C ASN A 170 23.76 18.74 -8.34
N THR A 171 23.14 19.82 -8.78
CA THR A 171 22.65 20.00 -10.16
C THR A 171 23.16 21.29 -10.79
N ASN A 172 24.22 21.88 -10.22
CA ASN A 172 24.85 23.07 -10.76
C ASN A 172 25.44 22.84 -12.15
N SER A 173 24.93 23.57 -13.13
CA SER A 173 25.50 23.68 -14.48
C SER A 173 26.84 24.42 -14.52
N GLY A 174 27.86 23.90 -13.83
CA GLY A 174 29.20 24.51 -13.74
C GLY A 174 29.26 25.83 -12.95
N GLN A 175 28.18 26.22 -12.27
CA GLN A 175 28.20 27.34 -11.35
C GLN A 175 28.90 26.94 -10.05
N ILE A 176 29.85 27.79 -9.63
CA ILE A 176 30.63 27.60 -8.38
C ILE A 176 29.67 27.50 -7.18
N CYS A 177 28.46 28.09 -7.27
CA CYS A 177 27.45 28.08 -6.24
C CYS A 177 26.02 27.82 -6.86
N PRO A 178 25.28 26.72 -6.54
CA PRO A 178 23.89 26.37 -6.98
C PRO A 178 22.66 26.87 -6.15
N THR A 179 21.77 27.75 -6.64
CA THR A 179 20.56 28.17 -5.88
C THR A 179 19.60 27.00 -5.56
N ASP A 180 18.67 27.13 -4.59
CA ASP A 180 17.69 26.05 -4.30
C ASP A 180 16.80 25.71 -5.52
N ALA A 181 16.61 26.68 -6.42
CA ALA A 181 16.00 26.46 -7.73
C ALA A 181 16.85 25.54 -8.64
N ALA A 182 18.17 25.49 -8.45
CA ALA A 182 19.06 24.59 -9.16
C ALA A 182 18.90 23.15 -8.66
N ASN A 183 18.92 22.89 -7.34
CA ASN A 183 18.78 21.53 -6.76
C ASN A 183 17.39 20.91 -6.93
N SER A 184 16.39 21.70 -7.32
CA SER A 184 15.08 21.22 -7.79
C SER A 184 15.14 20.59 -9.19
N GLY A 185 16.23 20.78 -9.93
CA GLY A 185 16.48 20.18 -11.25
C GLY A 185 16.92 18.72 -11.22
N SER A 186 16.64 18.00 -10.12
CA SER A 186 16.84 16.56 -10.05
C SER A 186 15.54 15.86 -9.65
N ALA A 187 15.25 14.75 -10.30
CA ALA A 187 14.16 13.87 -9.93
C ALA A 187 14.62 12.42 -10.08
N VAL A 188 14.36 11.59 -9.08
CA VAL A 188 14.50 10.14 -9.19
C VAL A 188 13.11 9.56 -9.07
N THR A 189 12.61 8.92 -10.13
CA THR A 189 11.29 8.30 -10.15
C THR A 189 11.46 6.79 -10.09
N LEU A 190 10.99 6.17 -9.01
CA LEU A 190 10.86 4.72 -8.96
C LEU A 190 9.78 4.31 -9.97
N LEU A 191 10.02 3.26 -10.74
CA LEU A 191 9.13 2.81 -11.80
C LEU A 191 8.16 1.71 -11.31
N PRO A 192 6.96 1.58 -11.90
CA PRO A 192 5.96 0.60 -11.49
C PRO A 192 6.40 -0.87 -11.63
N GLU A 193 7.33 -1.18 -12.54
CA GLU A 193 7.86 -2.53 -12.72
C GLU A 193 8.78 -3.01 -11.59
N SER A 194 9.15 -2.12 -10.67
CA SER A 194 9.85 -2.50 -9.44
C SER A 194 9.01 -3.51 -8.65
N ALA A 195 9.66 -4.53 -8.10
CA ALA A 195 8.98 -5.66 -7.48
C ALA A 195 9.85 -6.39 -6.46
N LEU A 196 9.19 -7.09 -5.56
CA LEU A 196 9.76 -8.06 -4.67
C LEU A 196 9.49 -9.46 -5.24
N SER A 197 10.55 -10.16 -5.67
CA SER A 197 10.51 -11.57 -6.03
C SER A 197 10.73 -12.40 -4.77
N LEU A 198 9.91 -13.41 -4.54
CA LEU A 198 9.96 -14.29 -3.37
C LEU A 198 10.03 -15.74 -3.83
N VAL A 199 10.77 -16.57 -3.11
CA VAL A 199 10.93 -18.00 -3.42
C VAL A 199 10.34 -18.84 -2.31
N THR A 200 9.39 -19.71 -2.66
CA THR A 200 8.76 -20.68 -1.75
C THR A 200 8.90 -22.11 -2.28
N TYR A 201 8.87 -23.07 -1.36
CA TYR A 201 8.74 -24.50 -1.65
C TYR A 201 7.30 -25.01 -1.51
N ASP A 202 6.37 -24.11 -1.15
CA ASP A 202 4.95 -24.42 -1.15
C ASP A 202 4.48 -24.74 -2.58
N LYS A 203 3.56 -25.70 -2.68
CA LYS A 203 3.11 -26.21 -3.98
C LYS A 203 2.25 -25.16 -4.68
N ILE A 204 2.54 -24.91 -5.96
CA ILE A 204 1.72 -24.04 -6.82
C ILE A 204 0.25 -24.51 -6.93
N ASP A 205 -0.05 -25.75 -6.57
CA ASP A 205 -1.43 -26.28 -6.56
C ASP A 205 -2.27 -25.80 -5.38
N ASP A 206 -1.63 -25.29 -4.33
CA ASP A 206 -2.33 -24.59 -3.25
C ASP A 206 -3.03 -23.33 -3.79
N PRO A 207 -4.34 -23.14 -3.57
CA PRO A 207 -5.09 -22.01 -4.14
C PRO A 207 -4.52 -20.64 -3.80
N GLU A 208 -3.97 -20.45 -2.60
CA GLU A 208 -3.44 -19.16 -2.15
C GLU A 208 -2.08 -18.88 -2.76
N THR A 209 -1.20 -19.90 -2.80
CA THR A 209 0.10 -19.85 -3.49
C THR A 209 -0.09 -19.54 -4.98
N ALA A 210 -1.02 -20.22 -5.65
CA ALA A 210 -1.39 -19.95 -7.04
C ALA A 210 -1.92 -18.52 -7.24
N LEU A 211 -2.73 -18.02 -6.31
CA LEU A 211 -3.31 -16.68 -6.39
C LEU A 211 -2.24 -15.59 -6.19
N ILE A 212 -1.27 -15.80 -5.30
CA ILE A 212 -0.10 -14.93 -5.16
C ILE A 212 0.72 -14.92 -6.46
N ALA A 213 0.94 -16.09 -7.06
CA ALA A 213 1.70 -16.23 -8.31
C ALA A 213 1.01 -15.61 -9.53
N ALA A 214 -0.30 -15.42 -9.47
CA ALA A 214 -1.13 -15.05 -10.60
C ALA A 214 -0.72 -13.68 -11.19
N ALA A 215 -0.53 -13.62 -12.50
CA ALA A 215 -0.08 -12.41 -13.19
C ALA A 215 -1.26 -11.52 -13.65
N GLY A 216 -0.96 -10.24 -13.83
CA GLY A 216 -1.91 -9.27 -14.40
C GLY A 216 -3.02 -8.82 -13.45
N PRO A 217 -3.98 -8.03 -13.96
CA PRO A 217 -5.13 -7.58 -13.18
C PRO A 217 -6.06 -8.74 -12.83
N MET A 218 -6.83 -8.55 -11.75
CA MET A 218 -7.89 -9.46 -11.32
C MET A 218 -9.17 -9.16 -12.10
N ASN A 219 -9.55 -10.06 -12.99
CA ASN A 219 -10.76 -9.94 -13.79
C ASN A 219 -11.93 -10.54 -13.00
N LEU A 220 -12.61 -9.68 -12.25
CA LEU A 220 -13.76 -10.04 -11.44
C LEU A 220 -14.94 -10.38 -12.33
N VAL A 221 -15.44 -11.59 -12.19
CA VAL A 221 -16.64 -12.08 -12.88
C VAL A 221 -17.71 -12.30 -11.81
N PRO A 222 -18.85 -11.60 -11.87
CA PRO A 222 -19.95 -11.90 -10.96
C PRO A 222 -20.48 -13.31 -11.22
N GLY A 223 -20.92 -13.98 -10.16
CA GLY A 223 -21.72 -15.19 -10.26
C GLY A 223 -23.09 -14.98 -10.92
N LEU A 224 -23.93 -16.01 -10.87
CA LEU A 224 -25.19 -16.03 -11.61
C LEU A 224 -26.33 -15.26 -10.92
N SER A 225 -26.19 -14.94 -9.63
CA SER A 225 -27.23 -14.28 -8.84
C SER A 225 -27.00 -12.76 -8.70
N ALA A 226 -28.08 -12.02 -8.38
CA ALA A 226 -27.97 -10.61 -8.04
C ALA A 226 -27.11 -10.36 -6.78
N ALA A 227 -27.09 -11.31 -5.84
CA ALA A 227 -26.20 -11.28 -4.68
C ALA A 227 -24.73 -11.41 -5.08
N ASP A 228 -24.41 -12.25 -6.07
CA ASP A 228 -23.05 -12.37 -6.59
C ASP A 228 -22.62 -11.10 -7.33
N ALA A 229 -23.52 -10.44 -8.06
CA ALA A 229 -23.26 -9.15 -8.68
C ALA A 229 -22.97 -8.05 -7.64
N ALA A 230 -23.75 -8.00 -6.55
CA ALA A 230 -23.50 -7.10 -5.43
C ALA A 230 -22.14 -7.40 -4.75
N ALA A 231 -21.82 -8.68 -4.52
CA ALA A 231 -20.55 -9.10 -3.94
C ALA A 231 -19.37 -8.72 -4.84
N ALA A 232 -19.47 -8.91 -6.17
CA ALA A 232 -18.44 -8.54 -7.13
C ALA A 232 -18.22 -7.02 -7.19
N LEU A 233 -19.30 -6.24 -7.07
CA LEU A 233 -19.24 -4.78 -7.03
C LEU A 233 -18.50 -4.27 -5.79
N TRP A 234 -18.84 -4.83 -4.63
CA TRP A 234 -18.14 -4.52 -3.39
C TRP A 234 -16.69 -5.02 -3.42
N ALA A 235 -16.42 -6.20 -3.98
CA ALA A 235 -15.08 -6.74 -4.12
C ALA A 235 -14.18 -5.82 -4.96
N ASP A 236 -14.67 -5.34 -6.11
CA ASP A 236 -13.95 -4.39 -6.97
C ASP A 236 -13.56 -3.12 -6.20
N GLN A 237 -14.50 -2.58 -5.43
CA GLN A 237 -14.28 -1.40 -4.59
C GLN A 237 -13.20 -1.65 -3.52
N GLN A 238 -13.21 -2.82 -2.86
CA GLN A 238 -12.22 -3.17 -1.85
C GLN A 238 -10.82 -3.43 -2.45
N LEU A 239 -10.76 -4.10 -3.61
CA LEU A 239 -9.49 -4.31 -4.33
C LEU A 239 -8.88 -2.99 -4.78
N ALA A 240 -9.69 -2.07 -5.31
CA ALA A 240 -9.24 -0.73 -5.68
C ALA A 240 -8.71 0.06 -4.47
N ARG A 241 -9.35 -0.08 -3.30
CA ARG A 241 -8.86 0.53 -2.04
C ARG A 241 -7.54 -0.07 -1.56
N ALA A 242 -7.32 -1.36 -1.78
CA ALA A 242 -6.08 -2.06 -1.47
C ALA A 242 -5.00 -1.94 -2.56
N GLY A 243 -5.22 -1.08 -3.57
CA GLY A 243 -4.30 -0.87 -4.69
C GLY A 243 -4.11 -2.07 -5.61
N ILE A 244 -5.01 -3.05 -5.54
CA ILE A 244 -4.98 -4.23 -6.40
C ILE A 244 -5.68 -3.86 -7.71
N ALA A 245 -4.97 -3.99 -8.83
CA ALA A 245 -5.56 -3.77 -10.14
C ALA A 245 -6.64 -4.82 -10.41
N SER A 246 -7.90 -4.39 -10.49
CA SER A 246 -9.05 -5.21 -10.87
C SER A 246 -9.80 -4.61 -12.07
N THR A 247 -10.53 -5.47 -12.76
CA THR A 247 -11.57 -5.07 -13.71
C THR A 247 -12.83 -5.88 -13.42
N LEU A 248 -14.00 -5.26 -13.53
CA LEU A 248 -15.29 -5.90 -13.29
C LEU A 248 -15.99 -6.17 -14.63
N ASP A 249 -16.44 -7.42 -14.82
CA ASP A 249 -17.20 -7.87 -15.99
C ASP A 249 -16.41 -7.85 -17.33
N GLY A 250 -15.10 -8.11 -17.26
CA GLY A 250 -14.22 -8.25 -18.41
C GLY A 250 -14.10 -9.70 -18.90
N ALA A 251 -15.14 -10.27 -19.51
CA ALA A 251 -15.14 -11.68 -19.95
C ALA A 251 -14.03 -12.02 -20.99
N ASP A 252 -13.52 -11.02 -21.72
CA ASP A 252 -12.53 -11.17 -22.80
C ASP A 252 -11.15 -10.57 -22.46
N GLN A 253 -10.83 -10.35 -21.18
CA GLN A 253 -9.58 -9.70 -20.80
C GLN A 253 -8.47 -10.69 -20.46
N THR A 254 -7.25 -10.38 -20.93
CA THR A 254 -6.03 -11.03 -20.49
C THR A 254 -5.83 -10.77 -18.99
N GLY A 255 -5.58 -11.81 -18.19
CA GLY A 255 -5.41 -11.69 -16.75
C GLY A 255 -5.96 -12.88 -15.96
N THR A 256 -6.04 -12.71 -14.65
CA THR A 256 -6.48 -13.77 -13.73
C THR A 256 -7.99 -13.69 -13.53
N ARG A 257 -8.73 -14.75 -13.88
CA ARG A 257 -10.19 -14.77 -13.77
C ARG A 257 -10.63 -15.08 -12.35
N VAL A 258 -11.38 -14.18 -11.74
CA VAL A 258 -11.82 -14.31 -10.35
C VAL A 258 -13.35 -14.29 -10.29
N LEU A 259 -13.96 -15.46 -10.10
CA LEU A 259 -15.39 -15.57 -9.85
C LEU A 259 -15.69 -15.09 -8.43
N VAL A 260 -16.56 -14.09 -8.28
CA VAL A 260 -17.03 -13.66 -6.96
C VAL A 260 -18.41 -14.27 -6.72
N ALA A 261 -18.50 -15.12 -5.71
CA ALA A 261 -19.74 -15.78 -5.30
C ALA A 261 -20.08 -15.39 -3.86
N ASN A 262 -21.35 -15.15 -3.55
CA ASN A 262 -21.77 -14.83 -2.19
C ASN A 262 -21.59 -16.03 -1.23
N VAL A 263 -21.81 -17.25 -1.73
CA VAL A 263 -21.78 -18.49 -0.92
C VAL A 263 -20.84 -19.51 -1.55
N GLY A 264 -20.12 -20.25 -0.70
CA GLY A 264 -19.12 -21.22 -1.10
C GLY A 264 -18.53 -21.95 0.11
N ALA A 265 -17.79 -23.04 -0.14
CA ALA A 265 -17.26 -23.90 0.91
C ALA A 265 -15.96 -23.39 1.55
N ALA A 266 -15.18 -22.59 0.81
CA ALA A 266 -13.92 -22.01 1.26
C ALA A 266 -13.80 -20.54 0.82
N PRO A 267 -13.06 -19.69 1.56
CA PRO A 267 -12.85 -18.29 1.19
C PRO A 267 -12.23 -18.12 -0.20
N VAL A 268 -11.21 -18.92 -0.52
CA VAL A 268 -10.54 -18.96 -1.82
C VAL A 268 -10.56 -20.40 -2.33
N SER A 269 -10.86 -20.58 -3.61
CA SER A 269 -10.77 -21.88 -4.28
C SER A 269 -10.20 -21.73 -5.68
N ARG A 270 -9.37 -22.68 -6.10
CA ARG A 270 -8.83 -22.73 -7.46
C ARG A 270 -9.78 -23.52 -8.35
N LEU A 271 -10.26 -22.91 -9.43
CA LEU A 271 -11.15 -23.53 -10.42
C LEU A 271 -10.36 -24.09 -11.61
N SER A 272 -9.29 -23.41 -11.99
CA SER A 272 -8.33 -23.81 -13.03
C SER A 272 -6.99 -23.13 -12.79
N ASP A 273 -6.03 -23.31 -13.70
CA ASP A 273 -4.71 -22.69 -13.56
C ASP A 273 -4.72 -21.17 -13.47
N THR A 274 -5.69 -20.53 -14.12
CA THR A 274 -5.83 -19.07 -14.20
C THR A 274 -7.18 -18.58 -13.68
N SER A 275 -7.97 -19.45 -13.05
CA SER A 275 -9.27 -19.10 -12.51
C SER A 275 -9.45 -19.48 -11.05
N PHE A 276 -9.96 -18.52 -10.28
CA PHE A 276 -10.20 -18.63 -8.85
C PHE A 276 -11.65 -18.27 -8.52
N GLN A 277 -12.13 -18.73 -7.38
CA GLN A 277 -13.37 -18.31 -6.77
C GLN A 277 -13.10 -17.66 -5.43
N LEU A 278 -13.70 -16.49 -5.20
CA LEU A 278 -13.77 -15.84 -3.90
C LEU A 278 -15.18 -16.01 -3.35
N THR A 279 -15.28 -16.39 -2.08
CA THR A 279 -16.55 -16.58 -1.39
C THR A 279 -16.80 -15.44 -0.41
N GLY A 280 -17.79 -14.61 -0.71
CA GLY A 280 -18.28 -13.54 0.14
C GLY A 280 -17.18 -12.57 0.60
N GLN A 281 -17.42 -11.93 1.74
CA GLN A 281 -16.46 -11.04 2.37
C GLN A 281 -15.12 -11.72 2.76
N PRO A 282 -15.11 -12.93 3.37
CA PRO A 282 -13.86 -13.59 3.74
C PRO A 282 -12.93 -13.89 2.56
N GLY A 283 -13.49 -14.23 1.39
CA GLY A 283 -12.70 -14.50 0.20
C GLY A 283 -11.97 -13.26 -0.33
N VAL A 284 -12.66 -12.12 -0.35
CA VAL A 284 -12.08 -10.84 -0.78
C VAL A 284 -11.02 -10.35 0.20
N GLU A 285 -11.29 -10.42 1.51
CA GLU A 285 -10.30 -10.09 2.55
C GLU A 285 -9.05 -10.98 2.42
N ARG A 286 -9.23 -12.27 2.13
CA ARG A 286 -8.10 -13.18 1.92
C ARG A 286 -7.30 -12.83 0.66
N LEU A 287 -7.97 -12.52 -0.45
CA LEU A 287 -7.28 -12.02 -1.66
C LEU A 287 -6.48 -10.75 -1.36
N ILE A 288 -7.06 -9.78 -0.65
CA ILE A 288 -6.37 -8.54 -0.27
C ILE A 288 -5.13 -8.86 0.55
N ALA A 289 -5.23 -9.70 1.58
CA ALA A 289 -4.09 -10.10 2.39
C ALA A 289 -2.97 -10.74 1.55
N LEU A 290 -3.31 -11.56 0.56
CA LEU A 290 -2.35 -12.27 -0.30
C LEU A 290 -1.72 -11.36 -1.37
N ARG A 291 -2.44 -10.34 -1.85
CA ARG A 291 -2.12 -9.61 -3.08
C ARG A 291 -1.95 -8.10 -2.92
N ALA A 292 -2.17 -7.54 -1.73
CA ALA A 292 -2.02 -6.11 -1.50
C ALA A 292 -0.59 -5.67 -1.83
N ALA A 293 -0.40 -5.15 -3.04
CA ALA A 293 0.81 -4.44 -3.41
C ALA A 293 0.88 -3.10 -2.68
N GLU A 294 -0.29 -2.49 -2.38
CA GLU A 294 -0.45 -1.21 -1.71
C GLU A 294 -0.90 -1.41 -0.26
N GLN A 295 -0.01 -1.92 0.59
CA GLN A 295 -0.24 -1.87 2.05
C GLN A 295 -0.13 -0.45 2.64
N GLN A 296 0.12 0.55 1.79
CA GLN A 296 -0.06 1.96 2.14
C GLN A 296 -1.51 2.44 1.91
N ALA A 297 -2.47 1.54 1.68
CA ALA A 297 -3.82 1.83 2.16
C ALA A 297 -3.69 2.06 3.67
N PRO A 298 -4.05 3.24 4.21
CA PRO A 298 -4.02 3.49 5.64
C PRO A 298 -4.51 2.28 6.41
N ALA A 299 -3.74 1.79 7.38
CA ALA A 299 -4.25 0.77 8.28
C ALA A 299 -5.59 1.28 8.80
N LEU A 300 -6.64 0.45 8.71
CA LEU A 300 -7.98 0.90 9.06
C LEU A 300 -7.95 1.48 10.47
N ALA A 301 -8.25 2.78 10.57
CA ALA A 301 -8.25 3.46 11.84
C ALA A 301 -9.44 2.94 12.65
N THR A 302 -9.16 2.10 13.64
CA THR A 302 -10.20 1.42 14.44
C THR A 302 -10.56 2.16 15.72
N HIS A 303 -9.73 3.10 16.16
CA HIS A 303 -9.97 3.91 17.36
C HIS A 303 -9.51 5.35 17.19
N TRP A 304 -10.03 6.24 18.04
CA TRP A 304 -9.58 7.62 18.19
C TRP A 304 -8.61 7.74 19.38
N PRO A 305 -7.63 8.67 19.35
CA PRO A 305 -7.22 9.50 18.22
C PRO A 305 -6.61 8.68 17.07
N VAL A 306 -6.58 9.25 15.86
CA VAL A 306 -5.98 8.61 14.68
C VAL A 306 -4.65 9.28 14.35
N ASP A 307 -3.57 8.51 14.37
CA ASP A 307 -2.22 9.02 14.13
C ASP A 307 -1.95 9.24 12.62
N ALA A 308 -1.16 10.26 12.28
CA ALA A 308 -0.81 10.54 10.89
C ALA A 308 -0.06 9.37 10.20
N ALA A 309 0.72 8.61 10.97
CA ALA A 309 1.42 7.42 10.48
C ALA A 309 0.43 6.33 10.02
N THR A 310 -0.68 6.15 10.77
CA THR A 310 -1.77 5.23 10.41
C THR A 310 -2.42 5.62 9.09
N LEU A 311 -2.47 6.92 8.79
CA LEU A 311 -2.96 7.49 7.53
C LEU A 311 -1.92 7.50 6.39
N GLY A 312 -0.77 6.83 6.59
CA GLY A 312 0.26 6.66 5.58
C GLY A 312 1.23 7.83 5.42
N SER A 313 1.15 8.87 6.27
CA SER A 313 2.08 10.00 6.22
C SER A 313 3.46 9.62 6.75
N GLU A 314 4.51 10.10 6.08
CA GLU A 314 5.89 9.85 6.49
C GLU A 314 6.24 10.59 7.79
N THR A 315 6.73 9.85 8.78
CA THR A 315 7.15 10.38 10.10
C THR A 315 8.65 10.26 10.37
N ILE A 316 9.46 10.06 9.33
CA ILE A 316 10.93 10.01 9.46
C ILE A 316 11.53 11.42 9.45
N VAL A 317 12.75 11.57 9.97
CA VAL A 317 13.49 12.83 9.88
C VAL A 317 13.83 13.08 8.41
N LYS A 318 13.55 14.30 7.93
CA LYS A 318 13.88 14.72 6.57
C LYS A 318 14.82 15.90 6.63
N ASN A 319 15.87 15.84 5.80
CA ASN A 319 16.70 16.99 5.50
C ASN A 319 16.14 17.67 4.26
N PHE A 320 16.07 19.01 4.25
CA PHE A 320 15.56 19.77 3.12
C PHE A 320 16.18 21.16 3.07
N ARG A 321 15.93 21.87 1.96
CA ARG A 321 16.20 23.30 1.81
C ARG A 321 14.97 24.00 1.26
N GLY A 322 14.69 25.21 1.74
CA GLY A 322 13.52 25.98 1.34
C GLY A 322 12.25 25.48 2.03
N SER A 323 11.69 24.32 1.64
CA SER A 323 10.48 23.81 2.29
C SER A 323 10.37 22.28 2.33
N LYS A 324 9.62 21.80 3.32
CA LYS A 324 9.14 20.42 3.39
C LYS A 324 7.63 20.40 3.45
N ARG A 325 7.05 19.48 2.69
CA ARG A 325 5.61 19.23 2.65
C ARG A 325 5.29 17.83 3.14
N TRP A 326 4.29 17.73 4.02
CA TRP A 326 3.62 16.49 4.37
C TRP A 326 2.17 16.57 3.92
N THR A 327 1.64 15.42 3.50
CA THR A 327 0.25 15.27 3.11
C THR A 327 -0.39 14.18 3.98
N ILE A 328 -1.54 14.49 4.56
CA ILE A 328 -2.38 13.56 5.31
C ILE A 328 -3.69 13.46 4.55
N ASP A 329 -3.90 12.34 3.86
CA ASP A 329 -5.15 12.05 3.16
C ASP A 329 -6.05 11.20 4.06
N TYR A 330 -7.35 11.52 4.10
CA TYR A 330 -8.32 10.70 4.81
C TYR A 330 -9.68 10.71 4.11
N LYS A 331 -10.38 9.59 4.16
CA LYS A 331 -11.79 9.51 3.78
C LYS A 331 -12.64 9.40 5.02
N LEU A 332 -13.77 10.10 5.04
CA LEU A 332 -14.69 10.07 6.18
C LEU A 332 -15.16 8.64 6.49
N ALA A 333 -15.39 7.85 5.44
CA ALA A 333 -15.82 6.45 5.55
C ALA A 333 -14.77 5.53 6.18
N ASP A 334 -13.48 5.91 6.13
CA ASP A 334 -12.39 5.06 6.60
C ASP A 334 -11.93 5.43 8.02
N LEU A 335 -12.54 6.47 8.62
CA LEU A 335 -12.28 6.89 9.99
C LEU A 335 -13.16 6.13 11.01
N PRO A 336 -12.70 5.97 12.27
CA PRO A 336 -13.42 5.19 13.26
C PRO A 336 -14.83 5.73 13.50
N GLY A 337 -15.82 4.87 13.30
CA GLY A 337 -17.24 5.19 13.44
C GLY A 337 -17.80 6.16 12.39
N GLY A 338 -17.08 6.41 11.30
CA GLY A 338 -17.48 7.38 10.27
C GLY A 338 -17.54 8.81 10.79
N LEU A 339 -16.77 9.12 11.84
CA LEU A 339 -16.78 10.41 12.51
C LEU A 339 -15.89 11.42 11.78
N MET A 340 -16.40 12.64 11.62
CA MET A 340 -15.65 13.74 11.04
C MET A 340 -14.64 14.27 12.07
N PRO A 341 -13.35 14.41 11.71
CA PRO A 341 -12.36 15.00 12.60
C PRO A 341 -12.65 16.50 12.76
N GLY A 342 -12.54 16.98 13.99
CA GLY A 342 -12.70 18.40 14.30
C GLY A 342 -11.37 19.12 14.51
N ARG A 343 -10.28 18.37 14.70
CA ARG A 343 -8.98 18.93 15.03
C ARG A 343 -7.84 18.02 14.61
N LEU A 344 -6.79 18.65 14.08
CA LEU A 344 -5.46 18.10 13.93
C LEU A 344 -4.59 18.61 15.09
N ASN A 345 -4.09 17.71 15.93
CA ASN A 345 -3.06 18.03 16.91
C ASN A 345 -1.70 17.84 16.21
N LEU A 346 -1.14 18.92 15.70
CA LEU A 346 0.13 18.91 14.97
C LEU A 346 1.30 18.84 15.94
N ALA A 347 2.23 17.92 15.68
CA ALA A 347 3.49 17.81 16.40
C ALA A 347 4.65 17.67 15.41
N ILE A 348 5.51 18.69 15.32
CA ILE A 348 6.71 18.68 14.46
C ILE A 348 7.94 18.94 15.32
N LYS A 349 9.00 18.17 15.10
CA LYS A 349 10.33 18.46 15.63
C LYS A 349 11.20 19.04 14.52
N MET A 350 11.97 20.09 14.81
CA MET A 350 12.84 20.74 13.83
C MET A 350 14.21 21.09 14.39
N SER A 351 15.18 21.28 13.50
CA SER A 351 16.47 21.89 13.80
C SER A 351 16.30 23.37 14.14
N GLU A 352 17.25 23.92 14.90
CA GLU A 352 17.36 25.36 15.06
C GLU A 352 17.89 26.00 13.76
N LEU A 353 17.39 27.19 13.43
CA LEU A 353 17.93 28.04 12.37
C LEU A 353 18.97 29.04 12.94
N ALA A 354 19.65 29.75 12.04
CA ALA A 354 20.53 30.85 12.39
C ALA A 354 19.77 31.98 13.14
N GLU A 355 20.50 32.86 13.81
CA GLU A 355 19.89 34.05 14.44
C GLU A 355 19.13 34.90 13.40
N ASP A 356 18.05 35.55 13.86
CA ASP A 356 17.17 36.38 13.04
C ASP A 356 16.48 35.66 11.86
N ARG A 357 16.35 34.34 11.93
CA ARG A 357 15.61 33.51 10.96
C ARG A 357 14.37 32.91 11.61
N ASP A 358 13.32 32.77 10.81
CA ASP A 358 12.05 32.18 11.22
C ASP A 358 11.75 30.91 10.41
N TRP A 359 10.95 30.03 10.99
CA TRP A 359 10.16 29.08 10.23
C TRP A 359 8.84 29.71 9.80
N VAL A 360 8.32 29.35 8.62
CA VAL A 360 6.94 29.63 8.23
C VAL A 360 6.19 28.31 8.10
N LEU A 361 5.15 28.14 8.91
CA LEU A 361 4.25 27.00 8.86
C LEU A 361 2.97 27.40 8.10
N ARG A 362 2.56 26.59 7.14
CA ARG A 362 1.30 26.72 6.41
C ARG A 362 0.54 25.42 6.44
N ILE A 363 -0.76 25.50 6.68
CA ILE A 363 -1.64 24.33 6.75
C ILE A 363 -2.85 24.61 5.89
N THR A 364 -3.13 23.69 4.96
CA THR A 364 -4.33 23.74 4.13
C THR A 364 -5.16 22.48 4.29
N LEU A 365 -6.47 22.63 4.16
CA LEU A 365 -7.43 21.53 4.07
C LEU A 365 -8.17 21.69 2.75
N ASN A 366 -8.07 20.68 1.88
CA ASN A 366 -8.77 20.66 0.60
C ASN A 366 -8.48 21.93 -0.24
N ASN A 367 -7.21 22.36 -0.23
CA ASN A 367 -6.70 23.59 -0.86
C ASN A 367 -7.18 24.92 -0.23
N ASN A 368 -7.92 24.89 0.87
CA ASN A 368 -8.24 26.09 1.65
C ASN A 368 -7.20 26.32 2.74
N LEU A 369 -6.72 27.55 2.89
CA LEU A 369 -5.76 27.92 3.94
C LEU A 369 -6.45 27.94 5.30
N LEU A 370 -6.02 27.05 6.21
CA LEU A 370 -6.52 27.01 7.60
C LEU A 370 -5.67 27.88 8.53
N ASP A 371 -4.35 27.77 8.41
CA ASP A 371 -3.41 28.47 9.29
C ASP A 371 -2.12 28.82 8.53
N SER A 372 -1.55 29.97 8.85
CA SER A 372 -0.24 30.42 8.35
C SER A 372 0.41 31.30 9.39
N ARG A 373 1.54 30.87 9.93
CA ARG A 373 2.25 31.62 10.98
C ARG A 373 3.75 31.53 10.87
N ARG A 374 4.41 32.54 11.40
CA ARG A 374 5.85 32.54 11.67
C ARG A 374 6.11 31.90 13.03
N ILE A 375 7.14 31.08 13.09
CA ILE A 375 7.64 30.45 14.31
C ILE A 375 9.11 30.84 14.43
N ASP A 376 9.54 31.17 15.65
CA ASP A 376 10.94 31.50 15.94
C ASP A 376 11.86 30.38 15.43
N GLY A 377 12.91 30.73 14.68
CA GLY A 377 13.89 29.78 14.18
C GLY A 377 14.67 29.05 15.28
N LYS A 378 14.67 29.55 16.53
CA LYS A 378 15.24 28.84 17.69
C LYS A 378 14.30 27.80 18.31
N ALA A 379 13.05 27.72 17.86
CA ALA A 379 12.12 26.69 18.30
C ALA A 379 12.60 25.29 17.87
N LYS A 380 12.46 24.32 18.77
CA LYS A 380 12.82 22.90 18.53
C LYS A 380 11.61 22.03 18.21
N SER A 381 10.42 22.51 18.55
CA SER A 381 9.17 21.84 18.25
C SER A 381 8.07 22.83 17.94
N ILE A 382 7.08 22.34 17.20
CA ILE A 382 5.79 22.98 16.97
C ILE A 382 4.75 21.99 17.47
N ASP A 383 3.99 22.40 18.47
CA ASP A 383 2.87 21.66 19.04
C ASP A 383 1.62 22.56 18.95
N LEU A 384 0.75 22.30 17.97
CA LEU A 384 -0.37 23.19 17.64
C LEU A 384 -1.66 22.42 17.41
N PRO A 385 -2.75 22.77 18.13
CA PRO A 385 -4.08 22.34 17.75
C PRO A 385 -4.58 23.19 16.57
N ILE A 386 -5.00 22.54 15.50
CA ILE A 386 -5.55 23.16 14.30
C ILE A 386 -6.99 22.67 14.14
N ASP A 387 -7.95 23.59 14.23
CA ASP A 387 -9.36 23.24 14.04
C ASP A 387 -9.61 22.92 12.56
N LEU A 388 -10.42 21.88 12.32
CA LEU A 388 -10.81 21.41 11.00
C LEU A 388 -12.30 21.74 10.79
N PRO A 389 -12.64 22.82 10.05
CA PRO A 389 -14.02 23.23 9.85
C PRO A 389 -14.83 22.16 9.11
N ALA A 390 -16.02 21.84 9.62
CA ALA A 390 -16.85 20.77 9.05
C ALA A 390 -17.40 21.11 7.64
N ASP A 391 -17.59 22.40 7.34
CA ASP A 391 -18.05 22.92 6.05
C ASP A 391 -16.99 22.87 4.95
N GLN A 392 -15.72 22.67 5.31
CA GLN A 392 -14.60 22.52 4.37
C GLN A 392 -14.19 21.05 4.19
N GLN A 393 -14.93 20.13 4.80
CA GLN A 393 -14.69 18.69 4.73
C GLN A 393 -15.74 17.99 3.87
N GLY A 394 -15.32 16.99 3.13
CA GLY A 394 -16.15 16.17 2.26
C GLY A 394 -15.96 14.68 2.53
N LEU A 395 -16.32 13.85 1.56
CA LEU A 395 -16.10 12.40 1.64
C LEU A 395 -14.62 12.01 1.63
N ALA A 396 -13.83 12.73 0.82
CA ALA A 396 -12.38 12.58 0.74
C ALA A 396 -11.71 13.92 1.04
N ASN A 397 -10.66 13.90 1.85
CA ASN A 397 -10.04 15.08 2.39
C ASN A 397 -8.52 14.97 2.33
N ARG A 398 -7.87 16.12 2.13
CA ARG A 398 -6.43 16.27 2.10
C ARG A 398 -6.00 17.41 2.99
N ILE A 399 -5.21 17.10 4.01
CA ILE A 399 -4.49 18.10 4.80
C ILE A 399 -3.07 18.20 4.25
N GLN A 400 -2.64 19.41 3.92
CA GLN A 400 -1.27 19.67 3.53
C GLN A 400 -0.60 20.54 4.58
N ILE A 401 0.56 20.08 5.08
CA ILE A 401 1.39 20.79 6.03
C ILE A 401 2.68 21.17 5.31
N GLU A 402 2.97 22.46 5.22
CA GLU A 402 4.18 22.98 4.61
C GLU A 402 4.98 23.77 5.65
N LEU A 403 6.21 23.33 5.89
CA LEU A 403 7.18 24.03 6.72
C LEU A 403 8.25 24.64 5.82
N VAL A 404 8.46 25.95 5.94
CA VAL A 404 9.37 26.72 5.10
C VAL A 404 10.48 27.30 5.98
N ASP A 405 11.73 27.03 5.61
CA ASP A 405 12.91 27.70 6.13
C ASP A 405 13.03 29.07 5.44
N THR A 406 13.03 30.16 6.21
CA THR A 406 13.17 31.52 5.67
C THR A 406 14.62 32.00 5.56
N SER A 407 15.59 31.16 5.92
CA SER A 407 17.00 31.46 5.75
C SER A 407 17.27 31.88 4.31
N PRO A 408 17.77 33.10 4.08
CA PRO A 408 18.07 33.54 2.73
C PRO A 408 19.14 32.61 2.18
N ASN A 409 19.02 32.32 0.90
CA ASN A 409 20.07 31.62 0.18
C ASN A 409 21.22 32.61 -0.04
N GLU A 410 22.03 32.86 1.01
CA GLU A 410 23.00 33.97 1.08
C GLU A 410 24.11 33.85 0.04
N SER A 411 24.46 32.63 -0.33
CA SER A 411 25.17 32.22 -1.55
C SER A 411 25.44 30.73 -1.42
N ILE A 412 25.64 30.04 -2.54
CA ILE A 412 25.60 28.58 -2.48
C ILE A 412 26.99 27.95 -2.28
N CYS A 413 28.00 28.78 -2.13
CA CYS A 413 29.32 28.40 -1.62
C CYS A 413 29.41 28.53 -0.09
N ARG A 414 28.40 29.14 0.52
CA ARG A 414 28.18 29.22 1.97
C ARG A 414 26.73 28.82 2.25
N ALA A 415 26.34 27.66 1.72
CA ALA A 415 25.07 27.09 2.12
C ALA A 415 25.11 26.88 3.63
N GLY A 416 24.11 27.42 4.33
CA GLY A 416 23.86 27.09 5.73
C GLY A 416 23.65 25.57 5.89
N PRO A 417 23.68 25.06 7.13
CA PRO A 417 23.32 23.68 7.38
C PRO A 417 21.92 23.38 6.82
N ASP A 418 21.72 22.16 6.32
CA ASP A 418 20.39 21.74 5.86
C ASP A 418 19.38 21.82 7.01
N ALA A 419 18.18 22.30 6.71
CA ALA A 419 17.05 22.24 7.61
C ALA A 419 16.68 20.78 7.86
N GLN A 420 16.39 20.43 9.12
CA GLN A 420 15.88 19.11 9.48
C GLN A 420 14.53 19.26 10.13
N ALA A 421 13.56 18.46 9.69
CA ALA A 421 12.28 18.37 10.37
C ALA A 421 11.70 16.96 10.31
N GLN A 422 10.86 16.67 11.30
CA GLN A 422 10.16 15.41 11.44
C GLN A 422 8.72 15.68 11.87
N LEU A 423 7.75 15.21 11.09
CA LEU A 423 6.38 15.06 11.56
C LEU A 423 6.37 13.94 12.60
N LEU A 424 6.02 14.25 13.83
CA LEU A 424 6.06 13.26 14.92
C LEU A 424 4.86 12.31 14.80
N PRO A 425 5.03 11.03 15.18
CA PRO A 425 3.92 10.06 15.25
C PRO A 425 2.76 10.50 16.15
N THR A 426 3.01 11.39 17.11
CA THR A 426 2.00 12.00 17.97
C THR A 426 1.14 13.06 17.27
N THR A 427 1.37 13.32 15.98
CA THR A 427 0.46 14.11 15.16
C THR A 427 -0.82 13.31 14.95
N THR A 428 -1.95 13.81 15.45
CA THR A 428 -3.19 13.05 15.48
C THR A 428 -4.41 13.84 15.03
N LEU A 429 -5.37 13.13 14.42
CA LEU A 429 -6.74 13.61 14.24
C LEU A 429 -7.58 13.21 15.46
N THR A 430 -8.47 14.12 15.86
CA THR A 430 -9.44 13.89 16.94
C THR A 430 -10.86 14.22 16.48
N PRO A 431 -11.88 13.52 17.01
CA PRO A 431 -13.25 13.69 16.56
C PRO A 431 -13.78 15.08 16.93
N GLY A 432 -14.55 15.67 16.02
CA GLY A 432 -15.16 16.98 16.21
C GLY A 432 -16.62 16.93 16.63
N VAL A 433 -17.25 18.11 16.67
CA VAL A 433 -18.71 18.21 16.66
C VAL A 433 -19.20 17.65 15.34
N GLN A 434 -20.08 16.67 15.41
CA GLN A 434 -20.56 15.96 14.23
C GLN A 434 -21.70 16.73 13.55
N PRO A 435 -21.66 16.91 12.21
CA PRO A 435 -22.77 17.52 11.50
C PRO A 435 -24.03 16.64 11.60
N SER A 436 -25.19 17.30 11.64
CA SER A 436 -26.52 16.67 11.65
C SER A 436 -27.12 16.47 10.27
N GLU A 437 -26.52 17.08 9.24
CA GLU A 437 -26.96 17.02 7.84
C GLU A 437 -25.77 16.69 6.92
N GLY A 438 -26.05 16.40 5.65
CA GLY A 438 -25.05 16.04 4.64
C GLY A 438 -24.52 14.60 4.78
N TRP A 439 -23.27 14.38 4.37
CA TRP A 439 -22.62 13.07 4.35
C TRP A 439 -22.35 12.48 5.73
N GLY A 440 -22.02 13.32 6.72
CA GLY A 440 -21.60 12.88 8.05
C GLY A 440 -22.58 11.92 8.76
N PRO A 441 -23.87 12.26 8.89
CA PRO A 441 -24.86 11.35 9.46
C PRO A 441 -24.97 10.01 8.72
N MET A 442 -24.93 10.01 7.39
CA MET A 442 -25.10 8.79 6.58
C MET A 442 -23.90 7.86 6.71
N VAL A 443 -22.67 8.39 6.61
CA VAL A 443 -21.44 7.60 6.77
C VAL A 443 -21.34 7.03 8.19
N ARG A 444 -21.67 7.83 9.20
CA ARG A 444 -21.73 7.37 10.60
C ARG A 444 -22.75 6.25 10.78
N GLU A 445 -23.91 6.34 10.16
CA GLU A 445 -24.92 5.29 10.23
C GLU A 445 -24.42 3.97 9.60
N LEU A 446 -23.86 4.04 8.40
CA LEU A 446 -23.26 2.87 7.73
C LEU A 446 -22.14 2.25 8.56
N ALA A 447 -21.31 3.08 9.21
CA ALA A 447 -20.18 2.61 10.02
C ALA A 447 -20.61 1.91 11.32
N ASN A 448 -21.77 2.30 11.87
CA ASN A 448 -22.30 1.72 13.11
C ASN A 448 -23.37 0.65 12.87
N ALA A 449 -23.73 0.38 11.62
CA ALA A 449 -24.66 -0.70 11.28
C ALA A 449 -24.03 -2.06 11.56
N ALA A 450 -24.80 -2.99 12.16
CA ALA A 450 -24.34 -4.36 12.40
C ALA A 450 -24.00 -5.10 11.09
N ALA A 451 -24.75 -4.79 10.03
CA ALA A 451 -24.44 -5.15 8.66
C ALA A 451 -25.07 -4.13 7.70
N VAL A 452 -24.46 -3.94 6.53
CA VAL A 452 -24.97 -3.13 5.43
C VAL A 452 -25.38 -4.06 4.29
N GLY A 453 -26.64 -3.99 3.89
CA GLY A 453 -27.17 -4.74 2.75
C GLY A 453 -26.75 -4.06 1.44
N LEU A 454 -26.27 -4.83 0.46
CA LEU A 454 -26.03 -4.35 -0.89
C LEU A 454 -26.82 -5.20 -1.89
N VAL A 455 -27.64 -4.53 -2.70
CA VAL A 455 -28.53 -5.14 -3.69
C VAL A 455 -28.31 -4.48 -5.04
N VAL A 456 -28.27 -5.27 -6.10
CA VAL A 456 -28.22 -4.76 -7.48
C VAL A 456 -29.57 -5.01 -8.13
N GLU A 457 -30.26 -3.93 -8.53
CA GLU A 457 -31.53 -4.02 -9.25
C GLU A 457 -31.29 -4.14 -10.75
N GLY A 458 -31.69 -5.26 -11.34
CA GLY A 458 -31.50 -5.55 -12.76
C GLY A 458 -30.08 -6.02 -13.12
N LYS A 459 -29.70 -5.85 -14.39
CA LYS A 459 -28.35 -6.17 -14.89
C LYS A 459 -27.59 -4.87 -15.12
N LEU A 460 -26.37 -4.79 -14.60
CA LEU A 460 -25.45 -3.69 -14.86
C LEU A 460 -24.53 -4.07 -16.02
N ASN A 461 -24.21 -3.11 -16.88
CA ASN A 461 -23.10 -3.23 -17.82
C ASN A 461 -21.76 -2.84 -17.17
N ALA A 462 -20.64 -3.14 -17.82
CA ALA A 462 -19.30 -2.86 -17.28
C ALA A 462 -19.06 -1.40 -16.87
N ALA A 463 -19.63 -0.43 -17.60
CA ALA A 463 -19.48 1.00 -17.29
C ALA A 463 -20.30 1.40 -16.05
N GLU A 464 -21.53 0.90 -15.94
CA GLU A 464 -22.38 1.08 -14.76
C GLU A 464 -21.75 0.43 -13.52
N SER A 465 -21.27 -0.81 -13.65
CA SER A 465 -20.58 -1.54 -12.58
C SER A 465 -19.34 -0.79 -12.08
N SER A 466 -18.49 -0.30 -12.99
CA SER A 466 -17.29 0.46 -12.63
C SER A 466 -17.63 1.78 -11.90
N ARG A 467 -18.66 2.49 -12.37
CA ARG A 467 -19.12 3.73 -11.70
C ARG A 467 -19.72 3.46 -10.33
N ALA A 468 -20.52 2.41 -10.21
CA ALA A 468 -21.14 2.02 -8.94
C ALA A 468 -20.08 1.63 -7.89
N SER A 469 -19.05 0.89 -8.30
CA SER A 469 -17.89 0.52 -7.46
C SER A 469 -17.13 1.76 -6.99
N ALA A 470 -16.82 2.67 -7.92
CA ALA A 470 -16.15 3.92 -7.62
C ALA A 470 -16.95 4.84 -6.67
N MET A 471 -18.29 4.87 -6.80
CA MET A 471 -19.16 5.61 -5.89
C MET A 471 -19.18 5.00 -4.49
N LEU A 472 -19.32 3.67 -4.37
CA LEU A 472 -19.22 2.95 -3.09
C LEU A 472 -17.90 3.24 -2.37
N ALA A 473 -16.80 3.41 -3.12
CA ALA A 473 -15.47 3.71 -2.57
C ALA A 473 -15.36 5.08 -1.88
N GLN A 474 -16.37 5.96 -2.03
CA GLN A 474 -16.38 7.29 -1.42
C GLN A 474 -17.07 7.32 -0.06
N PHE A 475 -18.16 6.57 0.12
CA PHE A 475 -19.02 6.68 1.30
C PHE A 475 -19.20 5.40 2.12
N LEU A 476 -19.01 4.22 1.53
CA LEU A 476 -19.16 2.96 2.26
C LEU A 476 -17.92 2.74 3.14
N PRO A 477 -18.08 2.58 4.47
CA PRO A 477 -16.95 2.32 5.36
C PRO A 477 -16.20 1.05 4.99
N ALA A 478 -14.88 1.12 4.97
CA ALA A 478 -14.05 -0.02 4.57
C ALA A 478 -14.22 -1.23 5.53
N ALA A 479 -14.47 -0.98 6.81
CA ALA A 479 -14.75 -2.02 7.81
C ALA A 479 -16.23 -2.45 7.89
N ALA A 480 -17.10 -1.96 7.00
CA ALA A 480 -18.52 -2.32 7.01
C ALA A 480 -18.69 -3.82 6.77
N ARG A 481 -19.45 -4.48 7.65
CA ARG A 481 -19.86 -5.86 7.44
C ARG A 481 -20.94 -5.91 6.37
N MET A 482 -20.72 -6.65 5.30
CA MET A 482 -21.65 -6.70 4.18
C MET A 482 -22.61 -7.87 4.27
N ALA A 483 -23.83 -7.65 3.79
CA ALA A 483 -24.80 -8.68 3.46
C ALA A 483 -25.25 -8.48 2.00
N PHE A 484 -25.27 -9.55 1.20
CA PHE A 484 -25.52 -9.46 -0.23
C PHE A 484 -26.84 -10.12 -0.60
N GLY A 485 -27.68 -9.41 -1.36
CA GLY A 485 -29.04 -9.87 -1.72
C GLY A 485 -30.09 -9.48 -0.67
N ASP A 486 -31.13 -10.31 -0.52
CA ASP A 486 -32.31 -10.01 0.31
C ASP A 486 -32.09 -10.20 1.82
N ASP A 487 -30.85 -10.32 2.27
CA ASP A 487 -30.51 -10.43 3.67
C ASP A 487 -30.93 -9.16 4.43
N LYS A 488 -31.68 -9.34 5.51
CA LYS A 488 -32.19 -8.22 6.32
C LYS A 488 -31.05 -7.53 7.07
N ALA A 489 -30.58 -6.43 6.50
CA ALA A 489 -29.68 -5.48 7.14
C ALA A 489 -30.47 -4.29 7.69
N ALA A 490 -29.94 -3.63 8.74
CA ALA A 490 -30.54 -2.42 9.30
C ALA A 490 -30.52 -1.24 8.30
N VAL A 491 -29.52 -1.23 7.41
CA VAL A 491 -29.40 -0.28 6.31
C VAL A 491 -29.13 -1.05 5.03
N SER A 492 -29.88 -0.76 3.97
CA SER A 492 -29.67 -1.35 2.65
C SER A 492 -29.35 -0.29 1.59
N LEU A 493 -28.42 -0.64 0.71
CA LEU A 493 -27.97 0.11 -0.45
C LEU A 493 -28.41 -0.64 -1.70
N THR A 494 -29.33 -0.05 -2.46
CA THR A 494 -29.79 -0.64 -3.72
C THR A 494 -29.21 0.14 -4.89
N VAL A 495 -28.41 -0.54 -5.72
CA VAL A 495 -27.86 -0.01 -6.96
C VAL A 495 -28.95 0.03 -8.01
N VAL A 496 -29.20 1.21 -8.57
CA VAL A 496 -30.23 1.44 -9.58
C VAL A 496 -29.67 2.22 -10.77
N THR A 497 -30.22 1.96 -11.94
CA THR A 497 -29.91 2.67 -13.19
C THR A 497 -31.12 3.49 -13.62
N GLU A 498 -31.00 4.28 -14.69
CA GLU A 498 -32.13 5.01 -15.28
C GLU A 498 -33.35 4.09 -15.52
N SER A 499 -33.12 2.88 -16.03
CA SER A 499 -34.19 1.95 -16.39
C SER A 499 -34.81 1.24 -15.19
N THR A 500 -34.07 1.08 -14.08
CA THR A 500 -34.55 0.36 -12.90
C THR A 500 -34.99 1.27 -11.76
N LEU A 501 -34.63 2.56 -11.78
CA LEU A 501 -34.96 3.51 -10.71
C LEU A 501 -36.48 3.60 -10.48
N THR A 502 -37.28 3.69 -11.55
CA THR A 502 -38.74 3.80 -11.40
C THR A 502 -39.33 2.55 -10.72
N ASP A 503 -38.86 1.36 -11.10
CA ASP A 503 -39.34 0.12 -10.51
C ASP A 503 -38.84 -0.06 -9.07
N ALA A 504 -37.61 0.33 -8.79
CA ALA A 504 -37.08 0.36 -7.42
C ALA A 504 -37.91 1.30 -6.53
N LEU A 505 -38.19 2.52 -6.97
CA LEU A 505 -39.03 3.47 -6.24
C LEU A 505 -40.46 2.92 -6.02
N ARG A 506 -41.04 2.22 -7.01
CA ARG A 506 -42.34 1.55 -6.85
C ARG A 506 -42.29 0.40 -5.84
N LYS A 507 -41.25 -0.44 -5.86
CA LYS A 507 -41.08 -1.54 -4.90
C LYS A 507 -41.01 -1.04 -3.45
N VAL A 508 -40.43 0.15 -3.27
CA VAL A 508 -40.39 0.83 -1.96
C VAL A 508 -41.72 1.48 -1.59
N SER A 509 -42.67 1.61 -2.52
CA SER A 509 -44.10 1.89 -2.29
C SER A 509 -44.41 2.94 -1.22
N LEU A 510 -43.92 4.17 -1.44
CA LEU A 510 -44.54 5.41 -0.95
C LEU A 510 -45.89 5.70 -1.65
N LEU A 511 -46.69 4.68 -2.00
CA LEU A 511 -47.94 4.90 -2.74
C LEU A 511 -49.10 5.39 -1.87
N THR A 512 -48.93 5.51 -0.55
CA THR A 512 -49.79 6.37 0.28
C THR A 512 -49.00 7.10 1.37
N PRO A 513 -49.33 8.37 1.69
CA PRO A 513 -48.73 9.11 2.80
C PRO A 513 -48.84 8.41 4.16
N ASP A 514 -49.84 7.55 4.34
CA ASP A 514 -50.13 6.84 5.60
C ASP A 514 -49.17 5.67 5.92
N SER A 515 -48.53 5.06 4.92
CA SER A 515 -47.51 4.01 5.14
C SER A 515 -46.15 4.61 5.48
N ALA A 516 -45.80 5.75 4.87
CA ALA A 516 -44.60 6.52 5.18
C ALA A 516 -44.58 7.07 6.61
N ALA A 517 -45.75 7.44 7.16
CA ALA A 517 -45.88 7.98 8.51
C ALA A 517 -45.91 6.91 9.62
N LYS A 518 -46.25 5.65 9.29
CA LYS A 518 -46.35 4.53 10.26
C LYS A 518 -45.09 3.68 10.35
N ALA A 519 -44.28 3.63 9.30
CA ALA A 519 -42.90 3.19 9.40
C ALA A 519 -42.10 4.33 10.03
N GLY A 520 -41.75 4.25 11.31
CA GLY A 520 -40.89 5.25 11.96
C GLY A 520 -39.46 5.37 11.39
N ALA A 521 -39.17 4.84 10.19
CA ALA A 521 -37.86 4.62 9.61
C ALA A 521 -38.03 4.39 8.09
N GLY A 522 -37.30 4.99 7.15
CA GLY A 522 -36.12 5.83 7.24
C GLY A 522 -35.97 6.74 6.01
N LYS A 523 -35.10 7.74 6.14
CA LYS A 523 -34.77 8.67 5.05
C LYS A 523 -34.34 7.90 3.81
N LEU A 524 -35.16 7.93 2.77
CA LEU A 524 -34.78 7.47 1.45
C LEU A 524 -33.88 8.53 0.84
N LEU A 525 -32.64 8.16 0.58
CA LEU A 525 -31.68 9.02 -0.08
C LEU A 525 -31.36 8.46 -1.45
N ILE A 526 -31.28 9.32 -2.45
CA ILE A 526 -30.65 8.98 -3.72
C ILE A 526 -29.26 9.59 -3.75
N LEU A 527 -28.26 8.75 -3.97
CA LEU A 527 -26.88 9.18 -4.19
C LEU A 527 -26.60 9.15 -5.69
N SER A 528 -26.27 10.30 -6.30
CA SER A 528 -25.96 10.38 -7.73
C SER A 528 -24.70 11.18 -8.00
N ALA A 529 -23.97 10.84 -9.06
CA ALA A 529 -22.77 11.56 -9.45
C ALA A 529 -23.12 13.00 -9.91
N GLN A 530 -22.31 13.98 -9.49
CA GLN A 530 -22.46 15.37 -9.91
C GLN A 530 -21.11 15.96 -10.33
N ALA A 531 -21.08 16.65 -11.47
CA ALA A 531 -19.89 17.31 -11.98
C ALA A 531 -19.69 18.70 -11.34
N GLY A 532 -18.42 19.08 -11.08
CA GLY A 532 -18.04 20.43 -10.69
C GLY A 532 -18.31 20.81 -9.23
N SER A 533 -18.72 19.86 -8.39
CA SER A 533 -18.87 20.03 -6.94
C SER A 533 -17.60 19.59 -6.20
N PHE A 534 -17.43 20.11 -4.99
CA PHE A 534 -16.38 19.68 -4.06
C PHE A 534 -16.52 18.19 -3.72
N ASP A 535 -17.76 17.74 -3.45
CA ASP A 535 -18.11 16.31 -3.39
C ASP A 535 -18.62 15.83 -4.75
N PRO A 536 -18.06 14.75 -5.32
CA PRO A 536 -18.45 14.23 -6.64
C PRO A 536 -19.79 13.48 -6.62
N ILE A 537 -20.40 13.31 -5.45
CA ILE A 537 -21.68 12.64 -5.24
C ILE A 537 -22.62 13.62 -4.53
N ALA A 538 -23.86 13.70 -5.00
CA ALA A 538 -24.93 14.46 -4.38
C ALA A 538 -25.82 13.54 -3.54
N ILE A 539 -26.31 14.04 -2.40
CA ILE A 539 -27.35 13.39 -1.59
C ILE A 539 -28.69 14.08 -1.88
N HIS A 540 -29.68 13.32 -2.34
CA HIS A 540 -31.05 13.79 -2.55
C HIS A 540 -31.97 13.18 -1.49
N ASP A 541 -32.53 14.02 -0.63
CA ASP A 541 -33.55 13.60 0.35
C ASP A 541 -34.90 13.51 -0.37
N LEU A 542 -35.47 12.30 -0.49
CA LEU A 542 -36.70 12.09 -1.25
C LEU A 542 -37.92 12.81 -0.68
N ASP A 543 -37.91 13.16 0.61
CA ASP A 543 -39.00 13.94 1.21
C ASP A 543 -38.98 15.41 0.78
N ARG A 544 -37.85 15.87 0.22
CA ARG A 544 -37.59 17.29 -0.12
C ARG A 544 -37.25 17.51 -1.60
N THR A 545 -36.98 16.44 -2.36
CA THR A 545 -36.48 16.54 -3.74
C THR A 545 -37.58 16.25 -4.76
N ASP A 546 -37.68 17.09 -5.80
CA ASP A 546 -38.53 16.78 -6.96
C ASP A 546 -37.91 15.64 -7.78
N LEU A 547 -38.40 14.43 -7.52
CA LEU A 547 -38.02 13.18 -8.18
C LEU A 547 -38.12 13.27 -9.72
N SER A 548 -39.03 14.07 -10.25
CA SER A 548 -39.26 14.20 -11.70
C SER A 548 -38.03 14.78 -12.40
N ASN A 549 -37.42 15.80 -11.79
CA ASN A 549 -36.22 16.44 -12.31
C ASN A 549 -34.98 15.54 -12.16
N LEU A 550 -34.91 14.76 -11.09
CA LEU A 550 -33.82 13.81 -10.87
C LEU A 550 -33.84 12.69 -11.92
N ILE A 551 -35.02 12.09 -12.16
CA ILE A 551 -35.20 11.04 -13.16
C ILE A 551 -34.90 11.58 -14.56
N ALA A 552 -35.44 12.75 -14.92
CA ALA A 552 -35.20 13.37 -16.22
C ALA A 552 -33.72 13.77 -16.45
N GLY A 553 -32.96 13.98 -15.36
CA GLY A 553 -31.55 14.33 -15.41
C GLY A 553 -30.59 13.14 -15.52
N MET A 554 -31.05 11.92 -15.22
CA MET A 554 -30.21 10.71 -15.32
C MET A 554 -29.98 10.33 -16.77
N LYS A 555 -28.71 10.15 -17.14
CA LYS A 555 -28.31 9.60 -18.43
C LYS A 555 -28.27 8.07 -18.37
N ARG A 556 -28.33 7.44 -19.54
CA ARG A 556 -28.28 5.98 -19.72
C ARG A 556 -27.09 5.23 -19.12
N SER A 557 -26.04 5.93 -18.69
CA SER A 557 -24.85 5.33 -18.03
C SER A 557 -24.73 5.72 -16.56
N ASP A 558 -25.69 6.50 -16.06
CA ASP A 558 -25.66 6.99 -14.69
C ASP A 558 -26.21 5.91 -13.77
N VAL A 559 -25.54 5.79 -12.62
CA VAL A 559 -25.92 4.90 -11.55
C VAL A 559 -26.25 5.74 -10.34
N ALA A 560 -27.22 5.27 -9.57
CA ALA A 560 -27.56 5.84 -8.29
C ALA A 560 -27.67 4.76 -7.22
N PHE A 561 -27.56 5.17 -5.96
CA PHE A 561 -27.83 4.31 -4.81
C PHE A 561 -29.08 4.80 -4.11
N LEU A 562 -30.04 3.91 -3.94
CA LEU A 562 -31.17 4.10 -3.04
C LEU A 562 -30.78 3.58 -1.66
N VAL A 563 -30.76 4.46 -0.66
CA VAL A 563 -30.47 4.09 0.73
C VAL A 563 -31.77 3.91 1.48
N GLN A 564 -31.95 2.77 2.16
CA GLN A 564 -33.13 2.48 2.98
C GLN A 564 -32.71 2.10 4.40
N ARG A 565 -33.50 2.51 5.40
CA ARG A 565 -33.32 2.13 6.80
C ARG A 565 -34.52 1.32 7.24
N HIS A 566 -34.29 0.19 7.90
CA HIS A 566 -35.31 -0.79 8.31
C HIS A 566 -35.60 -0.77 9.81
#